data_AF-F4H3W6-F1
#
_entry.id   AF-F4H3W6-F1
#
_cell.length_a   1.000
_cell.length_b   1.000
_cell.length_c   1.000
_cell.angle_alpha   90.00
_cell.angle_beta   90.00
_cell.angle_gamma   90.00
#
_symmetry.space_group_name_H-M   'P 1'
#
loop_
_entity.id
_entity.type
_entity.pdbx_description
1 polymer ?
#
loop_
_entity_poly.entity_id
_entity_poly.type
_entity_poly.pdbx_seq_one_letter_code
_entity_poly.pdbx_strand_id
1 'polypeptide(L)' 'MKEPGSSIHVPAARAGRPPSRARELNPHELVRVEIRMPAAVAGPLFARARAAGRPVSAVASDLLAAALADDAGDAMA' A
#
# COMPACT_ATOMS: atom_id res chain seq x y z
N MET A 1 -4.37 16.78 -20.38
CA MET A 1 -3.86 15.71 -21.26
C MET A 1 -3.48 14.55 -20.36
N LYS A 2 -4.11 13.37 -20.53
CA LYS A 2 -3.80 12.15 -19.76
C LYS A 2 -2.57 11.53 -20.43
N GLU A 3 -1.45 11.41 -19.73
CA GLU A 3 -0.32 10.68 -20.29
C GLU A 3 -0.68 9.19 -20.43
N PRO A 4 -0.41 8.55 -21.57
CA PRO A 4 -0.64 7.11 -21.74
C PRO A 4 0.50 6.35 -21.05
N GLY A 5 0.48 6.34 -19.72
CA GLY A 5 1.40 5.57 -18.89
C GLY A 5 0.59 4.61 -18.02
N SER A 6 0.54 3.34 -18.43
CA SER A 6 0.24 2.15 -17.60
C SER A 6 -0.76 2.37 -16.45
N SER A 7 -2.05 2.15 -16.70
CA SER A 7 -3.02 2.07 -15.61
C SER A 7 -2.67 0.92 -14.66
N ILE A 8 -2.88 1.12 -13.36
CA ILE A 8 -2.68 0.09 -12.35
C ILE A 8 -4.01 -0.61 -12.07
N HIS A 9 -4.06 -1.91 -12.35
CA HIS A 9 -5.21 -2.75 -12.05
C HIS A 9 -5.22 -3.13 -10.57
N VAL A 10 -6.28 -2.77 -9.85
CA VAL A 10 -6.47 -3.16 -8.45
C VAL A 10 -7.64 -4.16 -8.35
N PRO A 11 -7.36 -5.46 -8.14
CA PRO A 11 -8.41 -6.46 -8.02
C PRO A 11 -9.21 -6.25 -6.73
N ALA A 12 -10.49 -6.64 -6.76
CA ALA A 12 -11.29 -6.67 -5.53
C ALA A 12 -10.74 -7.73 -4.57
N ALA A 13 -10.64 -7.41 -3.28
CA ALA A 13 -10.28 -8.39 -2.27
C ALA A 13 -11.37 -9.47 -2.17
N ARG A 14 -10.95 -10.73 -2.01
CA ARG A 14 -11.87 -11.88 -1.89
C ARG A 14 -12.51 -12.01 -0.49
N ALA A 15 -12.00 -11.28 0.50
CA ALA A 15 -12.47 -11.30 1.89
C ALA A 15 -12.42 -9.90 2.52
N GLY A 16 -13.17 -9.69 3.60
CA GLY A 16 -13.30 -8.40 4.30
C GLY A 16 -14.47 -7.54 3.80
N ARG A 17 -14.31 -6.21 3.79
CA ARG A 17 -15.28 -5.25 3.21
C ARG A 17 -14.72 -4.62 1.93
N PRO A 18 -14.59 -5.38 0.83
CA PRO A 18 -14.06 -4.85 -0.41
C PRO A 18 -15.04 -3.84 -1.04
N PRO A 19 -14.52 -2.85 -1.79
CA PRO A 19 -15.32 -2.15 -2.78
C PRO A 19 -15.86 -3.18 -3.78
N SER A 20 -17.11 -3.00 -4.21
CA SER A 20 -17.88 -4.00 -4.98
C SER A 20 -17.29 -4.35 -6.36
N ARG A 21 -16.28 -3.62 -6.85
CA ARG A 21 -15.69 -3.80 -8.18
C ARG A 21 -14.18 -3.53 -8.19
N ALA A 22 -13.49 -4.20 -9.12
CA ALA A 22 -12.12 -3.87 -9.49
C ALA A 22 -12.02 -2.43 -10.01
N ARG A 23 -10.84 -1.83 -9.91
CA ARG A 23 -10.58 -0.44 -10.28
C ARG A 23 -9.34 -0.32 -11.16
N GLU A 24 -9.44 0.51 -12.19
CA GLU A 24 -8.31 0.99 -12.98
C GLU A 24 -7.92 2.37 -12.44
N LEU A 25 -6.70 2.50 -11.93
CA LEU A 25 -6.25 3.72 -11.28
C LEU A 25 -5.01 4.28 -11.95
N ASN A 26 -4.86 5.60 -11.90
CA ASN A 26 -3.62 6.23 -12.36
C ASN A 26 -2.51 6.00 -11.31
N PRO A 27 -1.23 5.92 -11.69
CA PRO A 27 -0.13 5.65 -10.75
C PRO A 27 -0.01 6.65 -9.58
N HIS A 28 -0.44 7.90 -9.79
CA HIS A 28 -0.39 8.96 -8.78
C HIS A 28 -1.70 9.13 -8.02
N GLU A 29 -2.70 8.29 -8.29
CA GLU A 29 -4.00 8.36 -7.63
C GLU A 29 -3.92 7.75 -6.23
N LEU A 30 -4.34 8.50 -5.22
CA LEU A 30 -4.30 8.04 -3.84
C LEU A 30 -5.47 7.09 -3.55
N VAL A 31 -5.14 5.86 -3.17
CA VAL A 31 -6.12 4.88 -2.71
C VAL A 31 -6.20 4.88 -1.20
N ARG A 32 -7.38 5.17 -0.65
CA ARG A 32 -7.64 4.92 0.78
C ARG A 32 -7.76 3.43 1.03
N VAL A 33 -6.81 2.89 1.80
CA VAL A 33 -6.84 1.52 2.31
C VAL A 33 -7.11 1.58 3.81
N GLU A 34 -8.19 0.95 4.26
CA GLU A 34 -8.50 0.84 5.68
C GLU A 34 -8.00 -0.51 6.20
N ILE A 35 -6.98 -0.49 7.06
CA ILE A 35 -6.33 -1.69 7.59
C ILE A 35 -6.54 -1.74 9.09
N ARG A 36 -7.14 -2.82 9.58
CA ARG A 36 -7.14 -3.17 11.01
C ARG A 36 -5.96 -4.09 11.26
N MET A 37 -5.05 -3.69 12.14
CA MET A 37 -3.85 -4.46 12.48
C MET A 37 -3.68 -4.58 14.00
N PRO A 38 -3.00 -5.63 14.50
CA PRO A 38 -2.68 -5.75 15.91
C PRO A 38 -1.85 -4.56 16.42
N ALA A 39 -2.06 -4.18 17.68
CA ALA A 39 -1.30 -3.10 18.32
C ALA A 39 0.21 -3.34 18.32
N ALA A 40 0.64 -4.61 18.37
CA ALA A 40 2.06 -5.00 18.26
C ALA A 40 2.71 -4.59 16.93
N VAL A 41 1.92 -4.44 15.86
CA VAL A 41 2.40 -3.96 14.55
C VAL A 41 2.23 -2.45 14.44
N ALA A 42 1.09 -1.92 14.89
CA ALA A 42 0.80 -0.49 14.82
C ALA A 42 1.78 0.34 15.68
N GLY A 43 2.12 -0.12 16.89
CA GLY A 43 3.00 0.61 17.81
C GLY A 43 4.36 0.96 17.19
N PRO A 44 5.15 -0.03 16.72
CA PRO A 44 6.42 0.22 16.05
C PRO A 44 6.30 1.10 14.81
N LEU A 45 5.23 0.93 14.01
CA LEU A 45 4.99 1.75 12.81
C LEU A 45 4.84 3.24 13.18
N PHE A 46 3.99 3.55 14.17
CA PHE A 46 3.78 4.93 14.62
C PHE A 46 5.04 5.51 15.27
N ALA A 47 5.79 4.71 16.04
CA ALA A 47 7.06 5.14 16.62
C ALA A 47 8.08 5.53 15.53
N ARG A 48 8.18 4.73 14.47
CA ARG A 48 9.06 5.01 13.33
C ARG A 48 8.64 6.26 12.57
N ALA A 49 7.34 6.44 12.33
CA ALA A 49 6.81 7.65 11.69
C ALA A 49 7.11 8.91 12.49
N ARG A 50 6.92 8.86 13.81
CA ARG A 50 7.26 9.94 14.73
C ARG A 50 8.75 10.26 14.70
N ALA A 51 9.62 9.25 14.79
CA ALA A 51 11.08 9.43 14.77
C ALA A 51 11.57 10.05 13.45
N ALA A 52 10.94 9.69 12.33
CA ALA A 52 11.27 10.23 11.02
C ALA A 52 10.65 11.61 10.74
N GLY A 53 9.74 12.11 11.59
CA GLY A 53 8.99 13.34 11.33
C GLY A 53 8.08 13.27 10.10
N ARG A 54 7.62 12.07 9.73
CA ARG A 54 6.85 11.81 8.50
C ARG A 54 5.44 11.31 8.82
N PRO A 55 4.46 11.52 7.92
CA PRO A 55 3.13 10.91 8.06
C PRO A 55 3.21 9.38 8.12
N VAL A 56 2.38 8.77 8.97
CA VAL A 56 2.31 7.30 9.12
C VAL A 56 2.00 6.61 7.78
N SER A 57 1.13 7.20 6.97
CA SER A 57 0.80 6.66 5.64
C SER A 57 2.02 6.60 4.73
N ALA A 58 2.87 7.62 4.72
CA ALA A 58 4.08 7.64 3.88
C ALA A 58 5.08 6.56 4.33
N VAL A 59 5.32 6.45 5.64
CA VAL A 59 6.21 5.41 6.18
C VAL A 59 5.65 4.01 5.95
N ALA A 60 4.34 3.81 6.11
CA ALA A 60 3.68 2.54 5.84
C ALA A 60 3.80 2.16 4.35
N SER A 61 3.57 3.11 3.43
CA SER A 61 3.71 2.88 2.00
C SER A 61 5.14 2.47 1.62
N ASP A 62 6.15 3.15 2.16
CA ASP A 62 7.56 2.81 1.88
C ASP A 62 7.89 1.38 2.38
N LEU A 63 7.46 1.05 3.60
CA LEU A 63 7.69 -0.28 4.18
C LEU A 63 6.97 -1.39 3.38
N LEU A 64 5.74 -1.14 2.96
CA LEU A 64 4.98 -2.08 2.12
C LEU A 64 5.61 -2.22 0.73
N ALA A 65 6.05 -1.13 0.12
CA ALA A 65 6.72 -1.16 -1.18
C ALA A 65 8.02 -1.97 -1.13
N ALA A 66 8.81 -1.80 -0.07
CA ALA A 66 10.03 -2.59 0.14
C ALA A 66 9.71 -4.09 0.27
N ALA A 67 8.75 -4.45 1.15
CA ALA A 67 8.38 -5.85 1.35
C ALA A 67 7.85 -6.52 0.08
N LEU A 68 7.04 -5.81 -0.72
CA LEU A 68 6.53 -6.33 -2.00
C LEU A 68 7.62 -6.47 -3.06
N ALA A 69 8.64 -5.60 -3.04
CA ALA A 69 9.77 -5.70 -3.96
C ALA A 69 10.68 -6.88 -3.59
N ASP A 70 10.89 -7.14 -2.30
CA ASP A 70 11.65 -8.29 -1.81
C ASP A 70 10.98 -9.61 -2.21
N ASP A 71 9.67 -9.74 -1.98
CA ASP A 71 8.89 -10.93 -2.38
C ASP A 71 8.94 -11.18 -3.91
N ALA A 72 8.94 -10.12 -4.72
CA ALA A 72 9.04 -10.23 -6.17
C ALA A 72 10.45 -10.65 -6.63
N GLY A 73 11.49 -10.25 -5.89
CA GLY A 73 12.86 -10.67 -6.12
C GLY A 73 13.07 -12.17 -5.84
N ASP A 74 12.49 -12.66 -4.75
CA ASP A 74 12.57 -14.09 -4.37
C ASP A 74 11.77 -15.00 -5.32
N ALA A 75 10.68 -14.52 -5.93
CA ALA A 75 9.93 -15.28 -6.92
C ALA A 75 10.64 -15.48 -8.28
N MET A 76 11.71 -14.72 -8.52
CA MET A 76 12.53 -14.76 -9.74
C MET A 76 13.87 -15.50 -9.56
N ALA A 77 14.16 -15.98 -8.34
CA ALA A 77 15.40 -16.66 -7.96
C ALA A 77 15.29 -18.19 -8.00
#